data_AF-R7ZCG1-F1
#
_entry.id   AF-R7ZCG1-F1
#
_cell.length_a   1.000
_cell.length_b   1.000
_cell.length_c   1.000
_cell.angle_alpha   90.00
_cell.angle_beta   90.00
_cell.angle_gamma   90.00
#
_symmetry.space_group_name_H-M   'P 1'
#
loop_
_entity.id
_entity.type
_entity.pdbx_description
1 polymer ?
#
loop_
_entity_poly.entity_id
_entity_poly.type
_entity_poly.pdbx_seq_one_letter_code
_entity_poly.pdbx_strand_id
1 'polypeptide(L)'
;MRTQKRQYSRSHANRGKFLENLIEGTNNQYRNSDYADVRKIPTPVKILEVIGNVVKGNLERPTWVDYSGVFKGQAIVFDAKETKIKNFPLKNLTKGQYELLRFGITRERTHF
;
A
#
# COMPACT_ATOMS: atom_id res chain seq x y z
N MET A 1 -30.63 22.40 -25.24
CA MET A 1 -29.28 22.08 -24.72
C MET A 1 -29.42 21.59 -23.28
N ARG A 2 -29.10 20.32 -23.00
CA ARG A 2 -29.13 19.76 -21.64
C ARG A 2 -27.75 19.93 -20.98
N THR A 3 -27.64 20.86 -20.05
CA THR A 3 -26.40 21.10 -19.30
C THR A 3 -26.23 19.98 -18.27
N GLN A 4 -25.26 19.09 -18.48
CA GLN A 4 -24.90 18.07 -17.51
C GLN A 4 -24.20 18.73 -16.31
N LYS A 5 -24.86 18.72 -15.14
CA LYS A 5 -24.22 19.09 -13.86
C LYS A 5 -23.08 18.12 -13.59
N ARG A 6 -21.83 18.61 -13.58
CA ARG A 6 -20.66 17.88 -13.08
C ARG A 6 -20.93 17.46 -11.63
N GLN A 7 -21.20 16.18 -11.41
CA GLN A 7 -21.31 15.61 -10.08
C GLN A 7 -19.91 15.60 -9.46
N TYR A 8 -19.63 16.53 -8.55
CA TYR A 8 -18.39 16.52 -7.77
C TYR A 8 -18.38 15.23 -6.94
N SER A 9 -17.56 14.27 -7.35
CA SER A 9 -17.13 13.17 -6.50
C SER A 9 -16.54 13.76 -5.23
N ARG A 10 -17.10 13.44 -4.06
CA ARG A 10 -16.46 13.68 -2.76
C ARG A 10 -15.20 12.82 -2.72
N SER A 11 -14.12 13.37 -3.26
CA SER A 11 -12.90 12.62 -3.47
C SER A 11 -12.29 12.29 -2.10
N HIS A 12 -12.23 11.00 -1.78
CA HIS A 12 -11.37 10.46 -0.74
C HIS A 12 -9.89 10.47 -1.18
N ALA A 13 -9.59 11.07 -2.35
CA ALA A 13 -8.36 10.96 -3.13
C ALA A 13 -7.09 11.51 -2.44
N ASN A 14 -7.19 12.11 -1.27
CA ASN A 14 -6.06 12.67 -0.52
C ASN A 14 -5.97 12.21 0.94
N ARG A 15 -6.80 11.24 1.38
CA ARG A 15 -6.65 10.65 2.73
C ARG A 15 -5.57 9.56 2.65
N GLY A 16 -4.52 9.63 3.47
CA GLY A 16 -3.40 8.68 3.46
C GLY A 16 -2.13 9.17 2.76
N LYS A 17 -2.23 10.18 1.90
CA LYS A 17 -1.11 10.60 1.02
C LYS A 17 0.06 11.24 1.79
N PHE A 18 -0.20 11.87 2.94
CA PHE A 18 0.86 12.49 3.72
C PHE A 18 1.82 11.46 4.32
N LEU A 19 1.28 10.49 5.08
CA LEU A 19 2.09 9.39 5.63
C LEU A 19 2.79 8.60 4.51
N GLU A 20 2.09 8.32 3.41
CA GLU A 20 2.65 7.63 2.25
C GLU A 20 3.86 8.39 1.67
N ASN A 21 3.72 9.68 1.40
CA ASN A 21 4.81 10.51 0.87
C ASN A 21 6.02 10.55 1.81
N LEU A 22 5.80 10.59 3.13
CA LEU A 22 6.88 10.55 4.11
C LEU A 22 7.63 9.22 4.04
N ILE A 23 6.91 8.10 4.03
CA ILE A 23 7.50 6.76 3.95
C ILE A 23 8.26 6.60 2.63
N GLU A 24 7.69 7.04 1.51
CA GLU A 24 8.37 7.00 0.20
C GLU A 24 9.63 7.85 0.19
N GLY A 25 9.58 9.07 0.75
CA GLY A 25 10.74 9.93 0.90
C GLY A 25 11.85 9.29 1.74
N THR A 26 11.50 8.68 2.87
CA THR A 26 12.44 7.96 3.74
C THR A 26 13.02 6.73 3.04
N ASN A 27 12.20 5.92 2.38
CA ASN A 27 12.65 4.74 1.65
C ASN A 27 13.56 5.12 0.47
N ASN A 28 13.33 6.26 -0.18
CA ASN A 28 14.23 6.81 -1.19
C ASN A 28 15.60 7.15 -0.59
N GLN A 29 15.64 7.78 0.60
CA GLN A 29 16.89 8.07 1.29
C GLN A 29 17.65 6.80 1.68
N TYR A 30 16.95 5.76 2.14
CA TYR A 30 17.58 4.47 2.45
C TYR A 30 18.16 3.78 1.23
N ARG A 31 17.48 3.86 0.07
CA ARG A 31 17.98 3.28 -1.18
C ARG A 31 19.16 4.07 -1.73
N ASN A 32 19.10 5.39 -1.71
CA ASN A 32 20.17 6.25 -2.21
C ASN A 32 21.46 6.16 -1.37
N SER A 33 21.37 5.66 -0.14
CA SER A 33 22.52 5.43 0.75
C SER A 33 22.93 3.95 0.84
N ASP A 34 22.37 3.07 -0.01
CA ASP A 34 22.55 1.62 0.05
C ASP A 34 22.30 1.00 1.44
N TYR A 35 21.46 1.66 2.25
CA TYR A 35 21.14 1.23 3.60
C TYR A 35 20.09 0.11 3.61
N ALA A 36 19.00 0.29 2.86
CA ALA A 36 17.92 -0.69 2.71
C ALA A 36 17.16 -0.50 1.38
N ASP A 37 16.67 -1.59 0.77
CA ASP A 37 15.75 -1.51 -0.37
C ASP A 37 14.34 -1.90 0.07
N VAL A 38 13.53 -0.88 0.37
CA VAL A 38 12.12 -1.00 0.75
C VAL A 38 11.26 -0.25 -0.26
N ARG A 39 10.19 -0.90 -0.75
CA ARG A 39 9.33 -0.37 -1.79
C ARG A 39 7.86 -0.56 -1.45
N LYS A 40 7.04 0.35 -2.00
CA LYS A 40 5.59 0.24 -1.95
C LYS A 40 5.13 -0.87 -2.90
N ILE A 41 4.16 -1.67 -2.45
CA ILE A 41 3.49 -2.65 -3.28
C ILE A 41 2.34 -1.97 -4.02
N PRO A 42 2.27 -2.08 -5.36
CA PRO A 42 1.20 -1.46 -6.13
C PRO A 42 -0.14 -2.10 -5.79
N THR A 43 -1.17 -1.28 -5.63
CA THR A 43 -2.53 -1.77 -5.40
C THR A 43 -2.97 -2.65 -6.56
N PRO A 44 -3.44 -3.89 -6.32
CA PRO A 44 -3.89 -4.77 -7.39
C PRO A 44 -5.06 -4.14 -8.15
N VAL A 45 -4.95 -4.16 -9.48
CA VAL A 45 -5.99 -3.67 -10.39
C VAL A 45 -6.41 -4.81 -11.30
N LYS A 46 -7.70 -5.14 -11.27
CA LYS A 46 -8.28 -6.04 -12.26
C LYS A 46 -8.53 -5.28 -13.55
N ILE A 47 -7.75 -5.59 -14.56
CA ILE A 47 -7.90 -4.99 -15.90
C ILE A 47 -9.17 -5.56 -16.54
N LEU A 48 -10.06 -4.67 -16.98
CA LEU A 48 -11.27 -5.02 -17.72
C LEU A 48 -11.09 -4.77 -19.20
N GLU A 49 -10.39 -3.69 -19.56
CA GLU A 49 -10.25 -3.25 -20.94
C GLU A 49 -8.96 -2.43 -21.10
N VAL A 50 -8.31 -2.57 -22.26
CA VAL A 50 -7.16 -1.77 -22.66
C VAL A 50 -7.46 -1.12 -24.00
N ILE A 51 -7.49 0.21 -24.05
CA ILE A 51 -7.69 1.00 -25.28
C ILE A 51 -6.44 1.85 -25.50
N GLY A 52 -5.54 1.39 -26.38
CA GLY A 52 -4.24 2.03 -26.57
C GLY A 52 -3.44 2.05 -25.26
N ASN A 53 -3.10 3.26 -24.78
CA ASN A 53 -2.36 3.47 -23.54
C ASN A 53 -3.25 3.66 -22.29
N VAL A 54 -4.58 3.50 -22.43
CA VAL A 54 -5.53 3.66 -21.33
C VAL A 54 -6.01 2.30 -20.85
N VAL A 55 -5.81 2.04 -19.55
CA VAL A 55 -6.29 0.83 -18.87
C VAL A 55 -7.54 1.18 -18.08
N LYS A 56 -8.64 0.50 -18.36
CA LYS A 56 -9.86 0.53 -17.57
C LYS A 56 -9.90 -0.70 -16.68
N GLY A 57 -10.07 -0.50 -15.39
CA GLY A 57 -10.04 -1.59 -14.43
C GLY A 57 -10.77 -1.26 -13.14
N ASN A 58 -11.04 -2.32 -12.37
CA ASN A 58 -11.56 -2.20 -11.01
C ASN A 58 -10.42 -2.41 -10.02
N LEU A 59 -10.34 -1.54 -9.02
CA LEU A 59 -9.43 -1.76 -7.88
C LEU A 59 -9.91 -3.00 -7.12
N GLU A 60 -8.98 -3.93 -6.87
CA GLU A 60 -9.26 -5.07 -6.02
C GLU A 60 -8.97 -4.72 -4.57
N ARG A 61 -9.59 -5.47 -3.65
CA ARG A 61 -9.27 -5.31 -2.22
C ARG A 61 -7.85 -5.84 -1.99
N PRO A 62 -6.91 -5.04 -1.47
CA PRO A 62 -5.58 -5.51 -1.17
C PRO A 62 -5.65 -6.59 -0.07
N THR A 63 -5.00 -7.71 -0.31
CA THR A 63 -4.85 -8.82 0.66
C THR A 63 -3.46 -8.88 1.27
N TRP A 64 -2.52 -8.11 0.71
CA TRP A 64 -1.13 -8.00 1.15
C TRP A 64 -0.91 -6.68 1.90
N VAL A 65 0.25 -6.52 2.55
CA VAL A 65 0.63 -5.24 3.19
C VAL A 65 1.08 -4.19 2.17
N ASP A 66 1.32 -2.97 2.62
CA ASP A 66 1.59 -1.84 1.73
C ASP A 66 3.06 -1.74 1.29
N TYR A 67 4.00 -2.26 2.09
CA TYR A 67 5.44 -2.15 1.84
C TYR A 67 6.19 -3.46 2.10
N SER A 68 7.20 -3.73 1.26
CA SER A 68 8.12 -4.85 1.41
C SER A 68 9.53 -4.47 0.99
N GLY A 69 10.52 -5.10 1.58
CA GLY A 69 11.92 -4.86 1.26
C GLY A 69 12.89 -5.76 1.99
N VAL A 70 14.16 -5.35 1.95
CA VAL A 70 15.27 -6.05 2.60
C VAL A 70 16.20 -5.07 3.29
N PHE A 71 16.68 -5.46 4.47
CA PHE A 71 17.73 -4.77 5.20
C PHE A 71 18.70 -5.81 5.76
N LYS A 72 19.99 -5.71 5.39
CA LYS A 72 21.06 -6.62 5.84
C LYS A 72 20.69 -8.11 5.71
N GLY A 73 20.08 -8.49 4.59
CA GLY A 73 19.66 -9.86 4.29
C GLY A 73 18.38 -10.32 4.99
N GLN A 74 17.73 -9.47 5.80
CA GLN A 74 16.47 -9.79 6.47
C GLN A 74 15.29 -9.11 5.76
N ALA A 75 14.19 -9.83 5.63
CA ALA A 75 12.95 -9.28 5.06
C ALA A 75 12.36 -8.21 5.98
N ILE A 76 11.98 -7.08 5.39
CA ILE A 76 11.16 -6.04 6.02
C ILE A 76 9.78 -6.07 5.34
N VAL A 77 8.73 -6.24 6.14
CA VAL A 77 7.34 -6.19 5.66
C VAL A 77 6.50 -5.39 6.64
N PHE A 78 5.75 -4.40 6.16
CA PHE A 78 4.88 -3.60 7.02
C PHE A 78 3.73 -2.95 6.27
N ASP A 79 2.70 -2.59 7.04
CA ASP A 79 1.54 -1.82 6.60
C ASP A 79 1.60 -0.43 7.25
N ALA A 80 1.14 0.61 6.55
CA ALA A 80 1.15 1.98 7.04
C ALA A 80 -0.25 2.60 6.94
N LYS A 81 -0.79 3.02 8.08
CA LYS A 81 -2.14 3.58 8.16
C LYS A 81 -2.15 4.82 9.05
N GLU A 82 -2.83 5.87 8.60
CA GLU A 82 -3.06 7.08 9.39
C GLU A 82 -4.54 7.22 9.78
N THR A 83 -4.80 7.86 10.91
CA THR A 83 -6.16 8.20 11.35
C THR A 83 -6.18 9.61 11.95
N LYS A 84 -7.27 10.35 11.73
CA LYS A 84 -7.48 11.68 12.32
C LYS A 84 -8.26 11.64 13.64
N ILE A 85 -8.78 10.47 14.01
CA ILE A 85 -9.54 10.25 15.24
C ILE A 85 -8.62 9.68 16.33
N LYS A 86 -9.02 9.83 17.59
CA LYS A 86 -8.20 9.43 18.76
C LYS A 86 -7.92 7.94 18.88
N ASN A 87 -8.70 7.10 18.18
CA ASN A 87 -8.57 5.65 18.21
C ASN A 87 -8.19 5.14 16.82
N PHE A 88 -7.41 4.06 16.76
CA PHE A 88 -7.10 3.39 15.49
C PHE A 88 -8.20 2.37 15.15
N PRO A 89 -9.02 2.60 14.12
CA PRO A 89 -10.10 1.67 13.78
C PRO A 89 -9.51 0.42 13.10
N LEU A 90 -9.43 -0.69 13.85
CA LEU A 90 -8.87 -1.96 13.37
C LEU A 90 -9.58 -2.55 12.15
N LYS A 91 -10.81 -2.14 11.87
CA LYS A 91 -11.53 -2.48 10.62
C LYS A 91 -10.76 -2.09 9.34
N ASN A 92 -9.77 -1.21 9.45
CA ASN A 92 -8.93 -0.79 8.34
C ASN A 92 -7.80 -1.80 8.03
N LEU A 93 -7.57 -2.80 8.89
CA LEU A 93 -6.66 -3.92 8.63
C LEU A 93 -7.47 -5.09 8.09
N THR A 94 -7.16 -5.55 6.88
CA THR A 94 -7.83 -6.73 6.32
C THR A 94 -7.33 -8.01 6.99
N LYS A 95 -8.14 -9.07 6.97
CA LYS A 95 -7.73 -10.39 7.49
C LYS A 95 -6.44 -10.88 6.81
N GLY A 96 -6.33 -10.73 5.49
CA GLY A 96 -5.12 -11.16 4.75
C GLY A 96 -3.86 -10.45 5.24
N GLN A 97 -3.93 -9.13 5.45
CA GLN A 97 -2.83 -8.34 6.00
C GLN A 97 -2.45 -8.79 7.41
N TYR A 98 -3.43 -9.04 8.27
CA TYR A 98 -3.18 -9.56 9.61
C TYR A 98 -2.44 -10.89 9.60
N GLU A 99 -2.92 -11.87 8.83
CA GLU A 99 -2.28 -13.19 8.75
C GLU A 99 -0.84 -13.09 8.23
N LEU A 100 -0.61 -12.24 7.22
CA LEU A 100 0.72 -12.03 6.66
C LEU A 100 1.68 -11.42 7.68
N LEU A 101 1.26 -10.38 8.40
CA LEU A 101 2.06 -9.76 9.46
C LEU A 101 2.28 -10.71 10.64
N ARG A 102 1.30 -11.56 10.94
CA ARG A 102 1.38 -12.52 12.04
C ARG A 102 2.38 -13.65 11.77
N PHE A 103 2.42 -14.18 10.55
CA PHE A 103 3.21 -15.36 10.21
C PHE A 103 4.47 -15.10 9.39
N GLY A 104 4.56 -13.96 8.70
CA GLY A 104 5.64 -13.62 7.77
C GLY A 104 7.02 -13.50 8.43
N ILE A 105 7.10 -13.32 9.74
CA ILE A 105 8.36 -13.17 10.51
C ILE A 105 8.78 -14.50 11.17
N THR A 106 7.92 -15.51 11.23
CA THR A 106 8.17 -16.72 12.03
C THR A 106 8.89 -17.83 11.25
N ARG A 107 8.93 -17.78 9.91
CA ARG A 107 9.42 -18.90 9.08
C ARG A 107 10.91 -18.90 8.74
N GLU A 108 11.67 -17.86 9.07
CA GLU A 108 13.14 -17.83 8.85
C GLU A 108 13.96 -18.58 9.92
N ARG A 109 13.34 -19.28 10.89
CA ARG A 109 14.06 -20.03 11.96
C ARG A 109 13.98 -21.55 11.89
N THR A 110 13.39 -22.11 10.85
CA THR A 110 13.44 -23.56 10.60
C THR A 110 14.08 -23.76 9.25
N HIS A 111 15.04 -24.69 9.17
CA HIS A 111 15.96 -25.01 8.06
C HIS A 111 17.34 -24.33 8.16
N PHE A 112 18.10 -24.79 9.16
CA PHE A 112 19.50 -25.17 8.99
C PHE A 112 19.58 -26.69 9.09
#